data_AF-A0A9E0ASV1-F1
#
_entry.id   AF-A0A9E0ASV1-F1
#
_cell.length_a   1.000
_cell.length_b   1.000
_cell.length_c   1.000
_cell.angle_alpha   90.00
_cell.angle_beta   90.00
_cell.angle_gamma   90.00
#
_symmetry.space_group_name_H-M   'P 1'
#
loop_
_entity.id
_entity.type
_entity.pdbx_description
1 polymer ?
#
loop_
_entity_poly.entity_id
_entity_poly.type
_entity_poly.pdbx_seq_one_letter_code
_entity_poly.pdbx_strand_id
1 'polypeptide(L)'
;MAKLKGILKIEGTLDELTFYKTQDGHLVKTKGGVSADRIANDPNFQRTRENGSEFGSSATAGKVLRNAVRNLMMNAADNRVTSRLT
;
A
#
# COMPACT_ATOMS: atom_id res chain seq x y z
N MET A 1 -14.78 14.45 -11.05
CA MET A 1 -15.05 13.75 -9.77
C MET A 1 -16.26 14.37 -9.12
N ALA A 2 -17.10 13.58 -8.45
CA ALA A 2 -18.30 14.09 -7.80
C ALA A 2 -17.90 14.96 -6.59
N LYS A 3 -18.64 16.04 -6.34
CA LYS A 3 -18.40 16.94 -5.20
C LYS A 3 -19.45 16.66 -4.12
N LEU A 4 -19.02 16.57 -2.87
CA LEU A 4 -19.93 16.49 -1.72
C LEU A 4 -20.47 17.90 -1.42
N LYS A 5 -21.72 18.17 -1.78
CA LYS A 5 -22.45 19.36 -1.35
C LYS A 5 -23.34 19.00 -0.16
N GLY A 6 -22.82 19.17 1.05
CA GLY A 6 -23.55 18.88 2.29
C GLY A 6 -22.93 19.54 3.51
N ILE A 7 -23.71 19.66 4.59
CA ILE A 7 -23.26 20.24 5.86
C ILE A 7 -22.35 19.26 6.62
N LEU A 8 -22.64 17.96 6.51
CA LEU A 8 -21.82 16.88 7.05
C LEU A 8 -20.62 16.63 6.14
N LYS A 9 -19.43 16.87 6.70
CA LYS A 9 -18.14 16.53 6.08
C LYS A 9 -17.78 15.13 6.54
N ILE A 10 -17.91 14.17 5.62
CA ILE A 10 -17.55 12.77 5.84
C ILE A 10 -16.20 12.54 5.17
N GLU A 11 -15.28 11.89 5.86
CA GLU A 11 -14.00 11.43 5.31
C GLU A 11 -13.90 9.92 5.56
N GLY A 12 -13.53 9.15 4.54
CA GLY A 12 -13.48 7.68 4.61
C GLY A 12 -14.33 6.99 3.56
N THR A 13 -14.43 5.67 3.65
CA THR A 13 -15.26 4.86 2.72
C THR A 13 -16.54 4.44 3.40
N LEU A 14 -17.68 4.76 2.79
CA LEU A 14 -19.00 4.27 3.15
C LEU A 14 -19.55 3.49 1.95
N ASP A 15 -19.67 2.18 2.13
CA ASP A 15 -20.11 1.25 1.08
C ASP A 15 -19.28 1.44 -0.21
N GLU A 16 -19.91 1.67 -1.36
CA GLU A 16 -19.24 1.87 -2.63
C GLU A 16 -18.74 3.31 -2.85
N LEU A 17 -18.80 4.20 -1.85
CA LEU A 17 -18.39 5.59 -1.95
C LEU A 17 -17.22 5.93 -1.02
N THR A 18 -16.13 6.44 -1.57
CA THR A 18 -15.01 7.03 -0.80
C THR A 18 -15.10 8.54 -0.83
N PHE A 19 -15.16 9.15 0.35
CA PHE A 19 -15.18 10.58 0.61
C PHE A 19 -13.79 11.04 1.05
N TYR A 20 -13.25 12.08 0.43
CA TYR A 20 -11.92 12.60 0.74
C TYR A 20 -11.82 14.08 0.40
N LYS A 21 -10.88 14.77 1.05
CA LYS A 21 -10.65 16.20 0.88
C LYS A 21 -9.46 16.46 -0.05
N THR A 22 -9.64 17.35 -1.00
CA THR A 22 -8.57 17.90 -1.85
C THR A 22 -8.51 19.43 -1.73
N GLN A 23 -7.57 20.07 -2.42
CA GLN A 23 -7.52 21.53 -2.53
C GLN A 23 -8.81 22.10 -3.14
N ASP A 24 -9.50 21.34 -4.00
CA ASP A 24 -10.75 21.71 -4.66
C ASP A 24 -12.01 21.44 -3.83
N GLY A 25 -11.85 21.01 -2.58
CA GLY A 25 -12.96 20.75 -1.63
C GLY A 25 -13.18 19.27 -1.31
N HIS A 26 -14.39 18.94 -0.87
CA HIS A 26 -14.77 17.56 -0.51
C HIS A 26 -15.25 16.82 -1.75
N LEU A 27 -14.55 15.75 -2.11
CA LEU A 27 -14.83 14.94 -3.28
C LEU A 27 -15.32 13.56 -2.88
N VAL A 28 -16.11 12.97 -3.76
CA VAL A 28 -16.60 11.61 -3.66
C VAL A 28 -16.21 10.85 -4.91
N LYS A 29 -15.71 9.64 -4.74
CA LYS A 29 -15.48 8.68 -5.81
C LYS A 29 -16.16 7.37 -5.46
N THR A 30 -16.59 6.63 -6.46
CA THR A 30 -16.91 5.23 -6.24
C THR A 30 -15.65 4.45 -5.93
N LYS A 31 -15.77 3.36 -5.17
CA LYS A 31 -14.67 2.44 -4.93
C LYS A 31 -14.12 1.97 -6.27
N GLY A 32 -12.90 2.40 -6.57
CA GLY A 32 -12.20 2.04 -7.81
C GLY A 32 -11.33 0.82 -7.60
N GLY A 33 -11.12 0.07 -8.69
CA GLY A 33 -10.23 -1.09 -8.70
C GLY A 33 -10.91 -2.41 -8.33
N VAL A 34 -10.09 -3.44 -8.15
CA VAL A 34 -10.53 -4.80 -7.86
C VAL A 34 -10.72 -4.94 -6.35
N SER A 35 -11.80 -5.58 -5.89
CA SER A 35 -12.04 -5.81 -4.47
C SER A 35 -10.95 -6.72 -3.85
N ALA A 36 -10.67 -6.53 -2.57
CA ALA A 36 -9.70 -7.36 -1.84
C ALA A 36 -10.09 -8.84 -1.87
N ASP A 37 -11.38 -9.15 -1.66
CA ASP A 37 -11.89 -10.53 -1.73
C ASP A 37 -11.69 -11.16 -3.10
N ARG A 38 -11.83 -10.36 -4.17
CA ARG A 38 -11.57 -10.84 -5.53
C ARG A 38 -10.08 -11.11 -5.72
N ILE A 39 -9.19 -10.22 -5.28
CA ILE A 39 -7.73 -10.46 -5.35
C ILE A 39 -7.35 -11.71 -4.55
N ALA A 40 -7.98 -11.94 -3.39
CA ALA A 40 -7.72 -13.07 -2.51
C ALA A 40 -8.17 -14.41 -3.11
N ASN A 41 -9.33 -14.45 -3.78
CA ASN A 41 -9.99 -15.70 -4.14
C ASN A 41 -10.07 -15.99 -5.65
N ASP A 42 -10.09 -14.97 -6.51
CA ASP A 42 -10.27 -15.16 -7.96
C ASP A 42 -9.02 -15.84 -8.56
N PRO A 43 -9.18 -16.92 -9.37
CA PRO A 43 -8.08 -17.62 -10.03
C PRO A 43 -7.21 -16.70 -10.90
N ASN A 44 -7.79 -15.67 -11.50
CA ASN A 44 -7.04 -14.73 -12.35
C ASN A 44 -5.97 -13.94 -11.59
N PHE A 45 -6.09 -13.85 -10.25
CA PHE A 45 -5.12 -13.16 -9.39
C PHE A 45 -4.14 -14.12 -8.70
N GLN A 46 -4.12 -15.41 -9.07
CA GLN A 46 -3.19 -16.38 -8.47
C GLN A 46 -1.74 -15.91 -8.55
N ARG A 47 -1.26 -15.53 -9.73
CA ARG A 47 0.11 -15.03 -9.92
C ARG A 47 0.40 -13.73 -9.16
N THR A 48 -0.62 -12.88 -8.99
CA THR A 48 -0.50 -11.66 -8.17
C THR A 48 -0.25 -12.02 -6.70
N ARG A 49 -0.96 -13.03 -6.18
CA ARG A 49 -0.77 -13.50 -4.80
C ARG A 49 0.58 -14.18 -4.61
N GLU A 50 0.98 -15.03 -5.56
CA GLU A 50 2.30 -15.69 -5.56
C GLU A 50 3.43 -14.66 -5.51
N ASN A 51 3.41 -13.69 -6.45
CA ASN A 51 4.38 -12.60 -6.46
C ASN A 51 4.34 -11.81 -5.14
N GLY A 52 3.15 -11.47 -4.64
CA GLY A 52 3.01 -10.75 -3.36
C GLY A 52 3.66 -11.48 -2.18
N SER A 53 3.50 -12.80 -2.12
CA SER A 53 4.13 -13.65 -1.10
C SER A 53 5.65 -13.70 -1.27
N GLU A 54 6.14 -13.81 -2.50
CA GLU A 54 7.58 -13.79 -2.80
C GLU A 54 8.21 -12.44 -2.43
N PHE A 55 7.61 -11.32 -2.84
CA PHE A 55 8.06 -9.97 -2.47
C PHE A 55 8.08 -9.77 -0.95
N GLY A 56 7.05 -10.23 -0.24
CA GLY A 56 7.02 -10.17 1.24
C GLY A 56 8.13 -11.01 1.88
N SER A 57 8.48 -12.15 1.29
CA SER A 57 9.56 -13.01 1.75
C SER A 57 10.92 -12.36 1.54
N SER A 58 11.17 -11.79 0.35
CA SER A 58 12.40 -11.03 0.04
C SER A 58 12.59 -9.84 0.98
N ALA A 59 11.52 -9.08 1.24
CA ALA A 59 11.56 -7.97 2.20
C ALA A 59 11.90 -8.41 3.63
N THR A 60 11.37 -9.56 4.05
CA THR A 60 11.67 -10.14 5.36
C THR A 60 13.13 -10.59 5.45
N ALA A 61 13.64 -11.29 4.43
CA ALA A 61 15.04 -11.70 4.36
C ALA A 61 15.99 -10.49 4.37
N GLY A 62 15.68 -9.46 3.59
CA GLY A 62 16.41 -8.20 3.57
C GLY A 62 16.47 -7.52 4.94
N LYS A 63 15.35 -7.52 5.67
CA LYS A 63 15.28 -7.01 7.06
C LYS A 63 16.19 -7.81 7.99
N VAL A 64 16.19 -9.14 7.90
CA VAL A 64 17.06 -10.00 8.73
C VAL A 64 18.53 -9.66 8.50
N LEU A 65 18.96 -9.56 7.24
CA LEU A 65 20.33 -9.21 6.90
C LEU A 65 20.73 -7.83 7.47
N ARG A 66 19.91 -6.79 7.25
CA ARG A 66 20.17 -5.44 7.77
C ARG A 66 20.26 -5.39 9.29
N ASN A 67 19.46 -6.21 9.98
CA ASN A 67 19.51 -6.33 11.43
C ASN A 67 20.82 -7.00 11.89
N ALA A 68 21.25 -8.07 11.21
CA ALA A 68 22.47 -8.80 11.56
C ALA A 68 23.74 -7.93 11.46
N VAL A 69 23.81 -7.03 10.46
CA VAL A 69 24.96 -6.15 10.24
C VAL A 69 24.73 -4.70 10.71
N ARG A 70 23.72 -4.46 11.55
CA ARG A 70 23.26 -3.10 11.91
C ARG A 70 24.38 -2.22 12.45
N ASN A 71 25.25 -2.77 13.30
CA ASN A 71 26.37 -2.04 13.92
C ASN A 71 27.40 -1.57 12.90
N LEU A 72 27.65 -2.38 11.86
CA LEU A 72 28.54 -2.02 10.76
C LEU A 72 27.89 -0.95 9.87
N MET A 73 26.59 -1.11 9.59
CA MET A 73 25.82 -0.17 8.77
C MET A 73 25.73 1.24 9.38
N MET A 74 25.78 1.40 10.71
CA MET A 74 25.74 2.73 11.35
C MET A 74 26.90 3.62 10.90
N ASN A 75 28.03 3.03 10.52
CA ASN A 75 29.23 3.75 10.09
C ASN A 75 29.40 3.76 8.56
N ALA A 76 28.48 3.16 7.81
CA ALA A 76 28.54 3.08 6.36
C ALA A 76 27.80 4.26 5.70
N ALA A 77 28.39 4.86 4.67
CA ALA A 77 27.76 5.94 3.89
C ALA A 77 26.82 5.42 2.80
N ASP A 78 25.83 4.58 3.17
CA ASP A 78 24.82 4.06 2.22
C ASP A 78 23.38 4.34 2.70
N ASN A 79 22.78 5.40 2.14
CA ASN A 79 21.39 5.76 2.40
C ASN A 79 20.36 4.92 1.61
N ARG A 80 20.80 4.03 0.71
CA ARG A 80 19.95 3.17 -0.14
C ARG A 80 20.07 1.68 0.20
N VAL A 81 20.68 1.34 1.33
CA VAL A 81 20.89 -0.05 1.76
C VAL A 81 19.60 -0.87 1.81
N THR A 82 18.46 -0.26 2.17
CA THR A 82 17.16 -0.94 2.19
C THR A 82 16.71 -1.40 0.81
N SER A 83 16.83 -0.55 -0.22
CA SER A 83 16.41 -0.87 -1.59
C SER A 83 17.38 -1.76 -2.35
N ARG A 84 18.62 -1.91 -1.86
CA ARG A 84 19.62 -2.82 -2.44
C ARG A 84 19.51 -4.24 -1.90
N LEU A 85 18.92 -4.40 -0.72
CA LEU A 85 18.80 -5.67 -0.01
C LEU A 85 17.35 -6.19 0.05
N THR A 86 16.44 -5.61 -0.73
CA THR A 86 15.01 -5.98 -0.77
C THR A 86 14.53 -6.00 -2.21
#